data_AF-A0A953UVS2-F1
#
_entry.id   AF-A0A953UVS2-F1
#
_cell.length_a   1.000
_cell.length_b   1.000
_cell.length_c   1.000
_cell.angle_alpha   90.00
_cell.angle_beta   90.00
_cell.angle_gamma   90.00
#
_symmetry.space_group_name_H-M   'P 1'
#
loop_
_entity.id
_entity.type
_entity.pdbx_description
1 polymer ?
#
loop_
_entity_poly.entity_id
_entity_poly.type
_entity_poly.pdbx_seq_one_letter_code
_entity_poly.pdbx_strand_id
1 'polypeptide(L)'
;MFELADISAPGGIAAFERAGQLFALNTDATFPPKELKLLPAAEFENKTLEPLTLACTGGELALNWWLNETLTGKSAFKTWGGQQTPRRVLEELLGELKGTIAVEEMFAWTRYMKSRFGVDARAAWEALDAGYSPNDIGQDAATFPWVEILAVIGLQGFRPAQQKRARYRYSAWSDPLPIAAARAACAAPWPGLSAQTFEFEVAVRGQGYKTFLFAEGVNHA
;
A
#
# COMPACT_ATOMS: atom_id res chain seq x y z
N MET A 1 6.96 4.17 1.52
CA MET A 1 7.99 5.23 1.61
C MET A 1 9.22 4.74 2.38
N PHE A 2 9.08 4.30 3.64
CA PHE A 2 10.21 3.79 4.43
C PHE A 2 10.98 2.64 3.77
N GLU A 3 10.26 1.64 3.23
CA GLU A 3 10.85 0.52 2.47
C GLU A 3 11.80 0.99 1.35
N LEU A 4 11.37 1.97 0.56
CA LEU A 4 12.19 2.51 -0.53
C LEU A 4 13.38 3.31 0.01
N ALA A 5 13.17 4.06 1.09
CA ALA A 5 14.22 4.84 1.71
C ALA A 5 15.36 3.95 2.19
N ASP A 6 15.03 2.88 2.91
CA ASP A 6 16.01 1.98 3.49
C ASP A 6 16.76 1.17 2.43
N ILE A 7 16.11 0.81 1.31
CA ILE A 7 16.80 0.17 0.17
C ILE A 7 17.77 1.15 -0.50
N SER A 8 17.37 2.42 -0.69
CA SER A 8 18.21 3.42 -1.36
C SER A 8 19.35 3.96 -0.50
N ALA A 9 19.09 4.20 0.78
CA ALA A 9 20.05 4.69 1.76
C ALA A 9 19.70 4.09 3.14
N PRO A 10 20.28 2.91 3.47
CA PRO A 10 20.00 2.22 4.71
C PRO A 10 20.30 3.06 5.96
N GLY A 11 19.57 2.78 7.04
CA GLY A 11 19.80 3.43 8.35
C GLY A 11 18.87 4.60 8.63
N GLY A 12 17.89 4.85 7.75
CA GLY A 12 16.82 5.80 8.04
C GLY A 12 15.96 5.36 9.24
N ILE A 13 15.38 6.34 9.92
CA ILE A 13 14.42 6.14 11.02
C ILE A 13 13.12 6.85 10.69
N ALA A 14 12.00 6.29 11.14
CA ALA A 14 10.71 6.92 10.96
C ALA A 14 9.85 6.82 12.22
N ALA A 15 8.89 7.74 12.33
CA ALA A 15 7.88 7.78 13.38
C ALA A 15 6.59 8.38 12.84
N PHE A 16 5.50 8.16 13.56
CA PHE A 16 4.26 8.89 13.40
C PHE A 16 4.11 9.97 14.48
N GLU A 17 3.95 11.20 14.04
CA GLU A 17 3.67 12.35 14.87
C GLU A 17 2.18 12.68 14.89
N ARG A 18 1.79 13.59 15.80
CA ARG A 18 0.42 14.13 15.90
C ARG A 18 -0.65 13.03 15.94
N ALA A 19 -0.43 12.03 16.80
CA ALA A 19 -1.35 10.90 16.97
C ALA A 19 -1.65 10.18 15.63
N GLY A 20 -0.59 9.76 14.92
CA GLY A 20 -0.72 8.99 13.68
C GLY A 20 -0.97 9.82 12.41
N GLN A 21 -1.16 11.14 12.50
CA GLN A 21 -1.57 11.97 11.37
C GLN A 21 -0.42 12.40 10.45
N LEU A 22 0.81 12.41 10.95
CA LEU A 22 1.99 12.80 10.18
C LEU A 22 3.02 11.67 10.24
N PHE A 23 3.51 11.25 9.08
CA PHE A 23 4.61 10.30 8.99
C PHE A 23 5.92 11.06 8.76
N ALA A 24 6.82 11.03 9.75
CA ALA A 24 8.14 11.64 9.68
C ALA A 24 9.17 10.57 9.33
N LEU A 25 10.00 10.85 8.33
CA LEU A 25 11.08 9.97 7.87
C LEU A 25 12.37 10.77 7.81
N ASN A 26 13.38 10.34 8.57
CA ASN A 26 14.73 10.87 8.52
C ASN A 26 15.62 9.86 7.79
N THR A 27 16.17 10.27 6.65
CA THR A 27 16.94 9.42 5.74
C THR A 27 17.77 10.27 4.79
N ASP A 28 18.89 9.71 4.32
CA ASP A 28 19.69 10.29 3.24
C ASP A 28 19.15 9.95 1.84
N ALA A 29 18.09 9.13 1.75
CA ALA A 29 17.46 8.78 0.49
C ALA A 29 16.74 9.99 -0.14
N THR A 30 16.81 10.09 -1.47
CA THR A 30 16.06 11.12 -2.21
C THR A 30 14.61 10.69 -2.43
N PHE A 31 13.66 11.59 -2.19
CA PHE A 31 12.24 11.40 -2.51
C PHE A 31 11.72 12.49 -3.45
N PRO A 32 10.80 12.17 -4.39
CA PRO A 32 10.38 10.82 -4.78
C PRO A 32 11.56 9.97 -5.31
N PRO A 33 11.46 8.62 -5.28
CA PRO A 33 12.52 7.77 -5.82
C PRO A 33 12.74 8.08 -7.31
N LYS A 34 14.01 8.28 -7.70
CA LYS A 34 14.36 8.63 -9.09
C LYS A 34 14.10 7.49 -10.07
N GLU A 35 14.26 6.26 -9.60
CA GLU A 35 14.01 5.06 -10.38
C GLU A 35 13.10 4.11 -9.62
N LEU A 36 12.01 3.72 -10.27
CA LEU A 36 11.11 2.68 -9.81
C LEU A 36 10.65 1.87 -11.02
N LYS A 37 11.14 0.64 -11.14
CA LYS A 37 10.95 -0.18 -12.35
C LYS A 37 10.53 -1.59 -11.97
N LEU A 38 9.50 -2.08 -12.63
CA LEU A 38 9.10 -3.48 -12.50
C LEU A 38 10.06 -4.35 -13.31
N LEU A 39 10.66 -5.35 -12.67
CA LEU A 39 11.54 -6.30 -13.37
C LEU A 39 10.71 -7.28 -14.24
N PRO A 40 11.35 -7.89 -15.25
CA PRO A 40 10.70 -8.88 -16.10
C PRO A 40 10.04 -9.99 -15.30
N ALA A 41 8.95 -10.54 -15.85
CA ALA A 41 8.26 -11.68 -15.24
C ALA A 41 9.18 -12.89 -15.19
N ALA A 42 9.29 -13.49 -14.01
CA ALA A 42 9.75 -14.87 -13.89
C ALA A 42 8.63 -15.82 -14.35
N GLU A 43 8.98 -17.04 -14.75
CA GLU A 43 7.97 -18.06 -15.03
C GLU A 43 7.16 -18.34 -13.77
N PHE A 44 5.84 -18.10 -13.86
CA PHE A 44 4.91 -18.36 -12.78
C PHE A 44 3.57 -18.80 -13.36
N GLU A 45 3.11 -19.99 -12.99
CA GLU A 45 1.94 -20.64 -13.60
C GLU A 45 0.68 -19.76 -13.50
N ASN A 46 0.43 -19.19 -12.32
CA ASN A 46 -0.76 -18.40 -12.07
C ASN A 46 -0.47 -16.89 -12.13
N LYS A 47 -0.62 -16.30 -13.31
CA LYS A 47 -0.44 -14.86 -13.54
C LYS A 47 -1.29 -13.96 -12.63
N THR A 48 -2.42 -14.44 -12.10
CA THR A 48 -3.25 -13.66 -11.18
C THR A 48 -2.68 -13.58 -9.75
N LEU A 49 -1.64 -14.35 -9.47
CA LEU A 49 -0.93 -14.42 -8.19
C LEU A 49 0.59 -14.24 -8.35
N GLU A 50 1.06 -13.86 -9.54
CA GLU A 50 2.47 -13.67 -9.86
C GLU A 50 3.17 -12.80 -8.79
N PRO A 51 4.24 -13.27 -8.12
CA PRO A 51 5.08 -12.43 -7.29
C PRO A 51 5.88 -11.48 -8.20
N LEU A 52 6.05 -10.24 -7.77
CA LEU A 52 6.72 -9.20 -8.54
C LEU A 52 8.03 -8.82 -7.88
N THR A 53 8.98 -8.32 -8.67
CA THR A 53 10.20 -7.69 -8.17
C THR A 53 10.29 -6.27 -8.68
N LEU A 54 10.36 -5.32 -7.77
CA LEU A 54 10.46 -3.90 -8.06
C LEU A 54 11.90 -3.43 -7.81
N ALA A 55 12.57 -2.99 -8.86
CA ALA A 55 13.88 -2.36 -8.74
C ALA A 55 13.72 -0.87 -8.40
N CYS A 56 14.57 -0.40 -7.50
CA CYS A 56 14.72 1.00 -7.16
C CYS A 56 16.20 1.35 -6.98
N THR A 57 16.52 2.62 -6.79
CA THR A 57 17.89 3.03 -6.48
C THR A 57 18.36 2.27 -5.23
N GLY A 58 19.53 1.61 -5.31
CA GLY A 58 20.12 0.88 -4.17
C GLY A 58 19.73 -0.59 -4.05
N GLY A 59 18.68 -1.08 -4.73
CA GLY A 59 18.34 -2.50 -4.67
C GLY A 59 16.96 -2.88 -5.22
N GLU A 60 16.53 -4.08 -4.86
CA GLU A 60 15.29 -4.71 -5.34
C GLU A 60 14.38 -5.08 -4.16
N LEU A 61 13.07 -4.98 -4.39
CA LEU A 61 12.05 -5.37 -3.43
C LEU A 61 11.13 -6.43 -4.06
N ALA A 62 11.07 -7.60 -3.41
CA ALA A 62 10.06 -8.60 -3.75
C ALA A 62 8.69 -8.17 -3.20
N LEU A 63 7.67 -8.17 -4.06
CA LEU A 63 6.28 -7.92 -3.73
C LEU A 63 5.49 -9.21 -3.93
N ASN A 64 4.98 -9.76 -2.85
CA ASN A 64 4.23 -11.02 -2.88
C ASN A 64 3.15 -11.07 -1.80
N TRP A 65 2.69 -9.93 -1.30
CA TRP A 65 1.80 -9.89 -0.14
C TRP A 65 0.37 -10.40 -0.39
N TRP A 66 0.01 -10.52 -1.66
CA TRP A 66 -1.20 -11.22 -2.09
C TRP A 66 -1.09 -12.74 -2.06
N LEU A 67 0.09 -13.30 -1.79
CA LEU A 67 0.27 -14.74 -1.55
C LEU A 67 0.11 -15.06 -0.06
N ASN A 68 -0.41 -16.25 0.22
CA ASN A 68 -0.46 -16.81 1.56
C ASN A 68 0.96 -17.13 2.08
N GLU A 69 1.06 -17.51 3.35
CA GLU A 69 2.32 -17.79 4.05
C GLU A 69 3.16 -18.90 3.39
N THR A 70 2.50 -19.83 2.68
CA THR A 70 3.16 -20.92 1.94
C THR A 70 3.53 -20.55 0.51
N LEU A 71 3.21 -19.34 0.04
CA LEU A 71 3.42 -18.85 -1.32
C LEU A 71 2.75 -19.67 -2.44
N THR A 72 1.78 -20.52 -2.10
CA THR A 72 1.09 -21.42 -3.04
C THR A 72 -0.33 -20.98 -3.38
N GLY A 73 -0.89 -20.01 -2.65
CA GLY A 73 -2.27 -19.56 -2.82
C GLY A 73 -2.46 -18.09 -2.48
N LYS A 74 -3.70 -17.61 -2.59
CA LYS A 74 -4.04 -16.22 -2.28
C LYS A 74 -4.07 -15.96 -0.77
N SER A 75 -3.57 -14.81 -0.34
CA SER A 75 -3.80 -14.30 1.01
C SER A 75 -5.19 -13.70 1.16
N ALA A 76 -5.61 -13.49 2.41
CA ALA A 76 -6.80 -12.72 2.74
C ALA A 76 -6.72 -11.26 2.26
N PHE A 77 -5.49 -10.74 2.06
CA PHE A 77 -5.21 -9.38 1.62
C PHE A 77 -5.34 -9.15 0.11
N LYS A 78 -5.25 -10.19 -0.74
CA LYS A 78 -5.38 -10.02 -2.21
C LYS A 78 -6.62 -9.19 -2.56
N THR A 79 -6.43 -8.14 -3.35
CA THR A 79 -7.49 -7.14 -3.62
C THR A 79 -8.15 -7.21 -4.99
N TRP A 80 -7.55 -7.88 -5.98
CA TRP A 80 -8.14 -7.99 -7.32
C TRP A 80 -8.90 -9.30 -7.55
N GLY A 81 -9.90 -9.22 -8.43
CA GLY A 81 -10.70 -10.34 -8.94
C GLY A 81 -10.62 -10.46 -10.46
N GLY A 82 -11.26 -11.51 -11.00
CA GLY A 82 -11.37 -11.70 -12.45
C GLY A 82 -10.01 -11.84 -13.16
N GLN A 83 -9.88 -11.16 -14.31
CA GLN A 83 -8.72 -11.23 -15.22
C GLN A 83 -7.61 -10.22 -14.87
N GLN A 84 -7.76 -9.44 -13.80
CA GLN A 84 -6.70 -8.52 -13.37
C GLN A 84 -5.51 -9.30 -12.79
N THR A 85 -4.30 -8.81 -13.10
CA THR A 85 -3.04 -9.35 -12.58
C THR A 85 -2.30 -8.26 -11.82
N PRO A 86 -1.53 -8.59 -10.76
CA PRO A 86 -0.76 -7.60 -10.03
C PRO A 86 0.23 -6.85 -10.92
N ARG A 87 0.85 -7.57 -11.89
CA ARG A 87 1.76 -7.00 -12.88
C ARG A 87 1.11 -5.89 -13.68
N ARG A 88 -0.03 -6.18 -14.32
CA ARG A 88 -0.73 -5.20 -15.17
C ARG A 88 -1.13 -3.96 -14.38
N VAL A 89 -1.68 -4.14 -13.18
CA VAL A 89 -2.08 -3.02 -12.32
C VAL A 89 -0.87 -2.16 -11.95
N LEU A 90 0.24 -2.78 -11.56
CA LEU A 90 1.45 -2.06 -11.18
C LEU A 90 2.12 -1.36 -12.38
N GLU A 91 2.14 -1.99 -13.56
CA GLU A 91 2.64 -1.39 -14.81
C GLU A 91 1.83 -0.14 -15.19
N GLU A 92 0.50 -0.22 -15.13
CA GLU A 92 -0.37 0.94 -15.39
C GLU A 92 -0.11 2.08 -14.39
N LEU A 93 0.04 1.77 -13.09
CA LEU A 93 0.35 2.77 -12.06
C LEU A 93 1.75 3.39 -12.24
N LEU A 94 2.77 2.59 -12.52
CA LEU A 94 4.14 3.08 -12.78
C LEU A 94 4.19 3.95 -14.05
N GLY A 95 3.36 3.64 -15.05
CA GLY A 95 3.22 4.44 -16.27
C GLY A 95 2.74 5.87 -16.03
N GLU A 96 2.04 6.12 -14.91
CA GLU A 96 1.54 7.44 -14.51
C GLU A 96 2.54 8.26 -13.67
N LEU A 97 3.67 7.67 -13.26
CA LEU A 97 4.71 8.35 -12.49
C LEU A 97 5.72 9.12 -13.35
N LYS A 98 5.37 9.46 -14.59
CA LYS A 98 6.28 10.15 -15.52
C LYS A 98 6.50 11.60 -15.09
N GLY A 99 7.78 11.99 -15.02
CA GLY A 99 8.20 13.36 -14.70
C GLY A 99 8.67 13.51 -13.25
N THR A 100 9.02 14.74 -12.89
CA THR A 100 9.39 15.10 -11.51
C THR A 100 8.18 15.72 -10.84
N ILE A 101 7.87 15.26 -9.62
CA ILE A 101 6.82 15.83 -8.77
C ILE A 101 7.45 16.24 -7.43
N ALA A 102 6.94 17.31 -6.84
CA ALA A 102 7.32 17.70 -5.48
C ALA A 102 6.80 16.67 -4.47
N VAL A 103 7.53 16.44 -3.38
CA VAL A 103 7.14 15.44 -2.36
C VAL A 103 5.76 15.77 -1.76
N GLU A 104 5.50 17.06 -1.60
CA GLU A 104 4.28 17.63 -1.04
C GLU A 104 3.05 17.34 -1.93
N GLU A 105 3.25 17.16 -3.24
CA GLU A 105 2.19 16.91 -4.22
C GLU A 105 1.94 15.41 -4.44
N MET A 106 2.88 14.54 -4.06
CA MET A 106 2.83 13.10 -4.32
C MET A 106 1.49 12.46 -3.89
N PHE A 107 1.01 12.77 -2.69
CA PHE A 107 -0.19 12.15 -2.12
C PHE A 107 -1.51 12.73 -2.65
N ALA A 108 -1.45 13.89 -3.32
CA ALA A 108 -2.58 14.55 -3.96
C ALA A 108 -2.64 14.28 -5.47
N TRP A 109 -1.57 13.73 -6.08
CA TRP A 109 -1.51 13.42 -7.49
C TRP A 109 -2.57 12.38 -7.90
N THR A 110 -3.56 12.82 -8.67
CA THR A 110 -4.71 12.01 -9.08
C THR A 110 -4.76 11.76 -10.59
N ARG A 111 -5.25 10.58 -10.97
CA ARG A 111 -5.49 10.15 -12.35
C ARG A 111 -6.77 9.33 -12.42
N TYR A 112 -7.52 9.49 -13.51
CA TYR A 112 -8.62 8.58 -13.81
C TYR A 112 -8.05 7.30 -14.40
N MET A 113 -8.30 6.16 -13.75
CA MET A 113 -7.74 4.87 -14.14
C MET A 113 -8.79 3.76 -14.07
N LYS A 114 -8.62 2.76 -14.93
CA LYS A 114 -9.44 1.55 -14.96
C LYS A 114 -9.01 0.49 -13.95
N SER A 115 -7.73 0.48 -13.59
CA SER A 115 -7.16 -0.52 -12.69
C SER A 115 -6.40 0.16 -11.55
N ARG A 116 -6.48 -0.48 -10.37
CA ARG A 116 -5.87 -0.06 -9.11
C ARG A 116 -5.91 -1.23 -8.13
N PHE A 117 -5.09 -1.18 -7.09
CA PHE A 117 -5.14 -2.17 -6.02
C PHE A 117 -6.27 -1.90 -5.02
N GLY A 118 -6.80 -0.68 -4.97
CA GLY A 118 -7.92 -0.32 -4.11
C GLY A 118 -7.50 -0.14 -2.65
N VAL A 119 -6.23 0.20 -2.42
CA VAL A 119 -5.67 0.42 -1.09
C VAL A 119 -5.91 1.85 -0.58
N ASP A 120 -6.21 2.80 -1.48
CA ASP A 120 -6.64 4.15 -1.10
C ASP A 120 -8.18 4.23 -0.94
N ALA A 121 -8.63 4.49 0.28
CA ALA A 121 -10.06 4.62 0.61
C ALA A 121 -10.74 5.81 -0.08
N ARG A 122 -10.02 6.88 -0.41
CA ARG A 122 -10.57 8.08 -1.10
C ARG A 122 -11.12 7.71 -2.48
N ALA A 123 -10.43 6.78 -3.14
CA ALA A 123 -10.78 6.28 -4.46
C ALA A 123 -12.10 5.46 -4.48
N ALA A 124 -12.57 5.06 -3.30
CA ALA A 124 -13.77 4.25 -3.12
C ALA A 124 -15.05 5.09 -2.89
N TRP A 125 -14.91 6.38 -2.54
CA TRP A 125 -16.01 7.27 -2.14
C TRP A 125 -16.85 7.73 -3.34
N GLU A 126 -16.21 7.99 -4.49
CA GLU A 126 -16.85 8.42 -5.74
C GLU A 126 -17.94 7.47 -6.28
N ALA A 127 -17.92 6.18 -5.91
CA ALA A 127 -18.92 5.22 -6.39
C ALA A 127 -20.20 5.15 -5.54
N LEU A 128 -20.20 5.70 -4.32
CA LEU A 128 -21.37 5.68 -3.43
C LEU A 128 -22.23 6.95 -3.55
N ASP A 129 -21.62 8.11 -3.84
CA ASP A 129 -22.33 9.39 -3.92
C ASP A 129 -22.93 9.71 -5.29
N ALA A 130 -22.61 8.95 -6.33
CA ALA A 130 -23.12 9.21 -7.68
C ALA A 130 -24.60 8.81 -7.87
N GLY A 131 -25.16 7.91 -7.04
CA GLY A 131 -26.49 7.33 -7.27
C GLY A 131 -26.59 6.47 -8.55
N TYR A 132 -25.47 6.28 -9.26
CA TYR A 132 -25.30 5.41 -10.43
C TYR A 132 -23.89 4.78 -10.39
N SER A 133 -23.73 3.62 -11.03
CA SER A 133 -22.42 2.99 -11.17
C SER A 133 -21.61 3.74 -12.23
N PRO A 134 -20.39 4.24 -11.95
CA PRO A 134 -19.53 4.87 -12.96
C PRO A 134 -19.25 3.99 -14.19
N ASN A 135 -19.35 2.66 -14.05
CA ASN A 135 -19.27 1.72 -15.17
C ASN A 135 -20.42 1.91 -16.19
N ASP A 136 -21.59 2.37 -15.76
CA ASP A 136 -22.77 2.53 -16.63
C ASP A 136 -22.64 3.74 -17.56
N ILE A 137 -21.74 4.68 -17.23
CA ILE A 137 -21.40 5.86 -18.05
C ILE A 137 -19.97 5.82 -18.59
N GLY A 138 -19.24 4.72 -18.38
CA GLY A 138 -17.86 4.55 -18.84
C GLY A 138 -16.83 5.48 -18.18
N GLN A 139 -17.11 5.97 -16.97
CA GLN A 139 -16.23 6.89 -16.26
C GLN A 139 -15.22 6.12 -15.40
N ASP A 140 -13.95 6.33 -15.70
CA ASP A 140 -12.83 5.77 -14.94
C ASP A 140 -12.80 6.36 -13.52
N ALA A 141 -12.21 5.63 -12.57
CA ALA A 141 -12.26 6.02 -11.18
C ALA A 141 -11.02 6.85 -10.79
N ALA A 142 -11.24 7.92 -10.01
CA ALA A 142 -10.15 8.73 -9.48
C ALA A 142 -9.22 7.86 -8.63
N THR A 143 -7.96 7.83 -8.98
CA THR A 143 -6.91 6.97 -8.42
C THR A 143 -5.72 7.85 -8.08
N PHE A 144 -5.01 7.54 -7.00
CA PHE A 144 -3.83 8.27 -6.56
C PHE A 144 -2.59 7.39 -6.72
N PRO A 145 -1.91 7.40 -7.89
CA PRO A 145 -0.92 6.38 -8.23
C PRO A 145 0.21 6.23 -7.21
N TRP A 146 0.73 7.35 -6.70
CA TRP A 146 1.77 7.33 -5.67
C TRP A 146 1.29 6.67 -4.38
N VAL A 147 0.06 6.94 -3.94
CA VAL A 147 -0.51 6.34 -2.72
C VAL A 147 -0.68 4.84 -2.91
N GLU A 148 -1.26 4.41 -4.03
CA GLU A 148 -1.44 3.00 -4.37
C GLU A 148 -0.08 2.26 -4.39
N ILE A 149 0.92 2.79 -5.09
CA ILE A 149 2.25 2.19 -5.18
C ILE A 149 2.95 2.14 -3.82
N LEU A 150 2.97 3.25 -3.07
CA LEU A 150 3.63 3.31 -1.76
C LEU A 150 2.96 2.39 -0.74
N ALA A 151 1.63 2.23 -0.81
CA ALA A 151 0.90 1.30 0.03
C ALA A 151 1.17 -0.16 -0.36
N VAL A 152 1.20 -0.51 -1.65
CA VAL A 152 1.56 -1.86 -2.13
C VAL A 152 2.98 -2.24 -1.68
N ILE A 153 3.91 -1.30 -1.75
CA ILE A 153 5.28 -1.48 -1.25
C ILE A 153 5.29 -1.62 0.27
N GLY A 154 4.59 -0.73 0.99
CA GLY A 154 4.49 -0.75 2.44
C GLY A 154 3.91 -2.07 2.97
N LEU A 155 2.86 -2.60 2.33
CA LEU A 155 2.21 -3.86 2.70
C LEU A 155 3.14 -5.08 2.61
N GLN A 156 4.28 -4.99 1.91
CA GLN A 156 5.24 -6.08 1.92
C GLN A 156 5.85 -6.30 3.31
N GLY A 157 6.28 -5.22 3.98
CA GLY A 157 6.94 -5.27 5.29
C GLY A 157 6.06 -4.86 6.46
N PHE A 158 5.11 -3.96 6.25
CA PHE A 158 4.18 -3.42 7.26
C PHE A 158 2.80 -4.05 7.09
N ARG A 159 2.70 -5.37 7.34
CA ARG A 159 1.44 -6.09 7.24
C ARG A 159 0.56 -5.87 8.45
N PRO A 160 -0.65 -5.31 8.30
CA PRO A 160 -1.60 -5.20 9.39
C PRO A 160 -2.02 -6.59 9.90
N ALA A 161 -2.14 -6.74 11.21
CA ALA A 161 -2.57 -7.98 11.83
C ALA A 161 -4.08 -8.18 11.63
N GLN A 162 -4.48 -9.34 11.11
CA GLN A 162 -5.88 -9.68 10.96
C GLN A 162 -6.52 -9.91 12.34
N GLN A 163 -7.57 -9.15 12.66
CA GLN A 163 -8.30 -9.29 13.92
C GLN A 163 -9.49 -10.23 13.76
N LYS A 164 -10.26 -10.04 12.69
CA LYS A 164 -11.43 -10.83 12.32
C LYS A 164 -11.51 -10.91 10.80
N ARG A 165 -12.53 -11.60 10.27
CA ARG A 165 -12.77 -11.63 8.82
C ARG A 165 -12.87 -10.19 8.28
N ALA A 166 -12.04 -9.88 7.28
CA ALA A 166 -11.97 -8.59 6.60
C ALA A 166 -11.59 -7.36 7.47
N ARG A 167 -11.25 -7.54 8.75
CA ARG A 167 -10.85 -6.45 9.65
C ARG A 167 -9.42 -6.61 10.09
N TYR A 168 -8.65 -5.54 9.95
CA TYR A 168 -7.22 -5.53 10.18
C TYR A 168 -6.83 -4.37 11.08
N ARG A 169 -5.72 -4.57 11.81
CA ARG A 169 -5.20 -3.63 12.79
C ARG A 169 -3.74 -3.32 12.50
N TYR A 170 -3.36 -2.07 12.68
CA TYR A 170 -1.97 -1.64 12.66
C TYR A 170 -1.74 -0.60 13.75
N SER A 171 -0.49 -0.33 14.07
CA SER A 171 -0.13 0.68 15.06
C SER A 171 0.81 1.73 14.47
N ALA A 172 0.48 3.00 14.71
CA ALA A 172 1.32 4.14 14.40
C ALA A 172 2.19 4.44 15.63
N TRP A 173 3.46 4.07 15.57
CA TRP A 173 4.41 4.27 16.66
C TRP A 173 4.95 5.71 16.65
N SER A 174 5.26 6.28 17.82
CA SER A 174 5.66 7.69 17.95
C SER A 174 7.16 7.90 18.15
N ASP A 175 7.90 6.88 18.57
CA ASP A 175 9.35 6.97 18.74
C ASP A 175 10.06 6.71 17.40
N PRO A 176 11.11 7.45 17.00
CA PRO A 176 11.82 7.14 15.76
C PRO A 176 12.47 5.75 15.79
N LEU A 177 12.04 4.87 14.89
CA LEU A 177 12.49 3.48 14.82
C LEU A 177 13.16 3.17 13.47
N PRO A 178 14.21 2.33 13.45
CA PRO A 178 14.73 1.73 12.22
C PRO A 178 13.71 0.76 11.63
N ILE A 179 13.83 0.45 10.33
CA ILE A 179 12.78 -0.25 9.56
C ILE A 179 12.34 -1.58 10.18
N ALA A 180 13.27 -2.38 10.70
CA ALA A 180 12.96 -3.69 11.29
C ALA A 180 12.09 -3.54 12.56
N ALA A 181 12.45 -2.58 13.43
CA ALA A 181 11.68 -2.29 14.64
C ALA A 181 10.34 -1.64 14.29
N ALA A 182 10.29 -0.77 13.29
CA ALA A 182 9.08 -0.13 12.80
C ALA A 182 8.06 -1.15 12.24
N ARG A 183 8.51 -2.15 11.48
CA ARG A 183 7.65 -3.25 11.00
C ARG A 183 7.04 -4.03 12.16
N ALA A 184 7.85 -4.36 13.17
CA ALA A 184 7.39 -5.05 14.37
C ALA A 184 6.38 -4.18 15.15
N ALA A 185 6.69 -2.90 15.36
CA ALA A 185 5.82 -1.94 16.03
C ALA A 185 4.47 -1.78 15.34
N CYS A 186 4.46 -1.73 14.00
CA CYS A 186 3.25 -1.65 13.20
C CYS A 186 2.33 -2.86 13.39
N ALA A 187 2.90 -4.07 13.41
CA ALA A 187 2.14 -5.30 13.57
C ALA A 187 1.68 -5.52 15.02
N ALA A 188 2.56 -5.29 16.00
CA ALA A 188 2.32 -5.52 17.42
C ALA A 188 3.27 -4.64 18.27
N PRO A 189 2.82 -3.47 18.75
CA PRO A 189 3.63 -2.64 19.63
C PRO A 189 3.89 -3.36 20.95
N TRP A 190 5.07 -3.16 21.54
CA TRP A 190 5.48 -3.80 22.79
C TRP A 190 5.26 -2.88 24.01
N PRO A 191 5.23 -3.43 25.24
CA PRO A 191 5.10 -2.62 26.44
C PRO A 191 6.19 -1.54 26.53
N GLY A 192 5.77 -0.29 26.73
CA GLY A 192 6.66 0.86 26.82
C GLY A 192 6.90 1.61 25.50
N LEU A 193 6.48 1.08 24.35
CA LEU A 193 6.47 1.83 23.09
C LEU A 193 5.25 2.75 23.04
N SER A 194 5.45 4.03 22.77
CA SER A 194 4.34 4.95 22.51
C SER A 194 3.79 4.69 21.11
N ALA A 195 2.54 4.24 21.02
CA ALA A 195 1.90 3.94 19.75
C ALA A 195 0.38 4.12 19.83
N GLN A 196 -0.24 4.48 18.71
CA GLN A 196 -1.68 4.52 18.55
C GLN A 196 -2.14 3.40 17.61
N THR A 197 -3.14 2.66 18.06
CA THR A 197 -3.69 1.53 17.30
C THR A 197 -4.87 1.99 16.45
N PHE A 198 -4.90 1.53 15.20
CA PHE A 198 -5.97 1.78 14.25
C PHE A 198 -6.51 0.47 13.68
N GLU A 199 -7.79 0.45 13.38
CA GLU A 199 -8.45 -0.65 12.68
C GLU A 199 -9.12 -0.17 11.40
N PHE A 200 -9.09 -1.00 10.37
CA PHE A 200 -9.82 -0.74 9.13
C PHE A 200 -10.45 -2.03 8.60
N GLU A 201 -11.44 -1.85 7.74
CA GLU A 201 -12.09 -2.95 7.02
C GLU A 201 -11.64 -2.99 5.55
N VAL A 202 -11.53 -4.20 5.02
CA VAL A 202 -11.35 -4.46 3.59
C VAL A 202 -12.68 -4.96 3.03
N ALA A 203 -13.45 -4.05 2.44
CA ALA A 203 -14.76 -4.34 1.86
C ALA A 203 -14.62 -5.06 0.52
N VAL A 204 -15.60 -5.89 0.16
CA VAL A 204 -15.71 -6.52 -1.16
C VAL A 204 -16.73 -5.77 -2.01
N ARG A 205 -16.38 -5.48 -3.26
CA ARG A 205 -17.23 -4.81 -4.26
C ARG A 205 -17.36 -5.67 -5.53
N GLY A 206 -18.55 -5.67 -6.12
CA GLY A 206 -18.82 -6.34 -7.40
C GLY A 206 -18.36 -7.80 -7.43
N GLN A 207 -17.62 -8.17 -8.49
CA GLN A 207 -17.13 -9.55 -8.70
C GLN A 207 -15.89 -9.92 -7.89
N GLY A 208 -15.84 -9.55 -6.61
CA GLY A 208 -14.77 -9.94 -5.69
C GLY A 208 -13.57 -9.00 -5.63
N TYR A 209 -13.71 -7.77 -6.13
CA TYR A 209 -12.72 -6.71 -5.91
C TYR A 209 -12.75 -6.29 -4.46
N LYS A 210 -11.60 -5.98 -3.87
CA LYS A 210 -11.53 -5.48 -2.50
C LYS A 210 -11.01 -4.06 -2.45
N THR A 211 -11.54 -3.30 -1.51
CA THR A 211 -11.11 -1.93 -1.25
C THR A 211 -10.87 -1.75 0.24
N PHE A 212 -9.82 -1.03 0.58
CA PHE A 212 -9.54 -0.63 1.95
C PHE A 212 -10.45 0.55 2.30
N LEU A 213 -11.10 0.51 3.46
CA LEU A 213 -11.87 1.61 4.01
C LEU A 213 -11.00 2.45 4.94
N PHE A 214 -11.50 3.63 5.33
CA PHE A 214 -10.82 4.48 6.30
C PHE A 214 -10.60 3.74 7.62
N ALA A 215 -9.45 4.00 8.23
CA ALA A 215 -9.11 3.46 9.53
C ALA A 215 -9.70 4.31 10.66
N GLU A 216 -10.10 3.66 11.73
CA GLU A 216 -10.61 4.28 12.95
C GLU A 216 -9.65 3.99 14.11
N GLY A 217 -9.46 4.98 15.00
CA GLY A 217 -8.67 4.80 16.21
C GLY A 217 -9.32 3.80 17.15
N VAL A 218 -8.55 2.84 17.65
CA VAL A 218 -9.02 1.89 18.66
C VAL A 218 -8.88 2.57 20.02
N ASN A 219 -10.00 2.98 20.59
CA ASN A 219 -10.02 3.42 21.99
C ASN A 219 -9.85 2.18 22.87
N HIS A 220 -8.74 2.11 23.60
CA HIS A 220 -8.60 1.16 24.70
C HIS A 220 -9.54 1.59 25.82
N ALA A 221 -10.64 0.85 25.98
CA ALA A 221 -11.53 0.97 27.15
C ALA A 221 -10.84 0.43 28.40
#